data_AF-A0A525C107-F1
#
_entry.id   AF-A0A525C107-F1
#
_cell.length_a   1.000
_cell.length_b   1.000
_cell.length_c   1.000
_cell.angle_alpha   90.00
_cell.angle_beta   90.00
_cell.angle_gamma   90.00
#
_symmetry.space_group_name_H-M   'P 1'
#
loop_
_entity.id
_entity.type
_entity.pdbx_description
1 polymer ?
#
loop_
_entity_poly.entity_id
_entity_poly.type
_entity_poly.pdbx_seq_one_letter_code
_entity_poly.pdbx_strand_id
1 'polypeptide(L)'
;MKPSSLRIGRTAFLLAFGILLMLMIFSGVLTRIVPAGTFERELVNGREMVIPGTYVQTPSHTAPPVWRWFTAPVEVLWAPGS
;
A
#
# COMPACT_ATOMS: atom_id res chain seq x y z
N MET A 1 10.77 -39.47 -24.69
CA MET A 1 10.75 -38.08 -24.17
C MET A 1 9.42 -37.88 -23.45
N LYS A 2 9.43 -37.66 -22.13
CA LYS A 2 8.21 -37.37 -21.35
C LYS A 2 7.96 -35.86 -21.40
N PRO A 3 6.90 -35.36 -22.05
CA PRO A 3 6.54 -33.96 -21.90
C PRO A 3 5.82 -33.81 -20.56
N SER A 4 6.58 -33.51 -19.51
CA SER A 4 6.03 -33.01 -18.26
C SER A 4 6.05 -31.48 -18.29
N SER A 5 5.37 -30.89 -19.27
CA SER A 5 5.08 -29.46 -19.30
C SER A 5 3.66 -29.26 -18.78
N LEU A 6 3.47 -28.40 -17.77
CA LEU A 6 2.17 -28.10 -17.11
C LEU A 6 1.61 -29.17 -16.15
N ARG A 7 2.42 -29.62 -15.18
CA ARG A 7 1.88 -30.10 -13.88
C ARG A 7 2.37 -29.32 -12.65
N ILE A 8 3.34 -28.43 -12.83
CA ILE A 8 3.83 -27.49 -11.80
C ILE A 8 2.78 -26.40 -11.47
N GLY A 9 1.82 -26.16 -12.37
CA GLY A 9 1.00 -24.94 -12.38
C GLY A 9 0.18 -24.67 -11.13
N ARG A 10 -0.63 -25.62 -10.63
CA ARG A 10 -1.62 -25.31 -9.58
C ARG A 10 -0.99 -25.04 -8.21
N THR A 11 -0.07 -25.88 -7.76
CA THR A 11 0.55 -25.71 -6.43
C THR A 11 1.47 -24.50 -6.40
N ALA A 12 2.29 -24.30 -7.44
CA ALA A 12 3.16 -23.13 -7.53
C ALA A 12 2.36 -21.82 -7.65
N PHE A 13 1.26 -21.83 -8.42
CA PHE A 13 0.35 -20.69 -8.52
C PHE A 13 -0.32 -20.38 -7.18
N LEU A 14 -0.84 -21.40 -6.48
CA LEU A 14 -1.44 -21.22 -5.16
C LEU A 14 -0.42 -20.72 -4.12
N LEU A 15 0.83 -21.17 -4.21
CA LEU A 15 1.93 -20.66 -3.38
C LEU A 15 2.19 -19.18 -3.66
N ALA A 16 2.38 -18.80 -4.92
CA ALA A 16 2.62 -17.41 -5.30
C ALA A 16 1.43 -16.51 -4.91
N PHE A 17 0.21 -16.96 -5.16
CA PHE A 17 -1.01 -16.28 -4.74
C PHE A 17 -1.08 -16.14 -3.21
N GLY A 18 -0.78 -17.20 -2.47
CA GLY A 18 -0.77 -17.19 -1.01
C GLY A 18 0.28 -16.23 -0.43
N ILE A 19 1.49 -16.20 -1.01
CA ILE A 19 2.54 -15.25 -0.63
C ILE A 19 2.08 -13.82 -0.89
N LEU A 20 1.54 -13.53 -2.08
CA LEU A 20 1.02 -12.20 -2.40
C LEU A 20 -0.10 -11.77 -1.45
N LEU A 21 -1.06 -12.66 -1.18
CA LEU A 21 -2.15 -12.40 -0.25
C LEU A 21 -1.62 -12.12 1.16
N MET A 22 -0.66 -12.92 1.64
CA MET A 22 -0.03 -12.76 2.94
C MET A 22 0.70 -11.41 3.04
N LEU A 23 1.48 -11.04 2.03
CA LEU A 23 2.16 -9.75 1.97
C LEU A 23 1.17 -8.58 1.98
N MET A 24 0.05 -8.71 1.25
CA MET A 24 -0.97 -7.68 1.20
C MET A 24 -1.64 -7.46 2.56
N ILE A 25 -2.01 -8.56 3.24
CA ILE A 25 -2.55 -8.51 4.61
C ILE A 25 -1.53 -7.90 5.56
N PHE A 26 -0.27 -8.34 5.50
CA PHE A 26 0.79 -7.85 6.37
C PHE A 26 1.04 -6.35 6.21
N SER A 27 1.19 -5.87 4.98
CA SER A 27 1.34 -4.44 4.67
C SER A 27 0.17 -3.62 5.19
N GLY A 28 -1.04 -4.16 5.05
CA GLY A 28 -2.25 -3.49 5.49
C GLY A 28 -2.42 -3.43 7.01
N VAL A 29 -2.07 -4.50 7.72
CA VAL A 29 -1.98 -4.51 9.19
C VAL A 29 -0.92 -3.51 9.66
N LEU A 30 0.25 -3.47 9.01
CA LEU A 30 1.30 -2.52 9.33
C LEU A 30 0.83 -1.07 9.15
N THR A 31 0.04 -0.78 8.12
CA THR A 31 -0.57 0.53 7.87
C THR A 31 -1.54 0.97 8.98
N ARG A 32 -2.11 0.02 9.75
CA ARG A 32 -2.94 0.32 10.92
C ARG A 32 -2.13 0.53 12.20
N ILE A 33 -0.98 -0.11 12.31
CA ILE A 33 -0.11 -0.05 13.50
C ILE A 33 0.78 1.19 13.46
N VAL A 34 1.25 1.58 12.29
CA VAL A 34 2.08 2.78 12.12
C VAL A 34 1.17 4.02 12.10
N PRO A 35 1.22 4.89 13.13
CA PRO A 35 0.44 6.10 13.13
C PRO A 35 0.91 6.99 11.98
N ALA A 36 -0.03 7.51 11.20
CA ALA A 36 0.30 8.54 10.22
C ALA A 36 0.71 9.81 10.96
N GLY A 37 1.86 10.36 10.58
CA GLY A 37 2.31 11.65 11.06
C GLY A 37 2.55 12.60 9.91
N THR A 38 2.32 13.88 10.20
CA THR A 38 2.60 14.98 9.29
C THR A 38 3.74 15.79 9.86
N PHE A 39 4.65 16.20 8.99
CA PHE A 39 5.64 17.22 9.32
C PHE A 39 5.12 18.58 8.86
N GLU A 40 5.33 19.60 9.68
CA GLU A 40 5.13 20.98 9.25
C GLU A 40 6.06 21.32 8.07
N ARG A 41 5.54 22.15 7.16
CA ARG A 41 6.24 22.61 5.96
C ARG A 41 6.28 24.12 5.98
N GLU A 42 7.45 24.68 5.70
CA GLU A 42 7.66 26.12 5.57
C GLU A 42 8.11 26.47 4.15
N LEU A 43 7.64 27.61 3.64
CA LEU A 43 8.06 28.14 2.35
C LEU A 43 9.38 28.91 2.51
N VAL A 44 10.49 28.22 2.27
CA VAL A 44 11.83 28.83 2.30
C VAL A 44 12.26 29.09 0.86
N ASN A 45 12.43 30.37 0.49
CA ASN A 45 12.84 30.78 -0.86
C ASN A 45 11.94 30.22 -1.99
N GLY A 46 10.62 30.15 -1.77
CA GLY A 46 9.66 29.64 -2.75
C GLY A 46 9.63 28.11 -2.89
N ARG A 47 10.32 27.37 -2.00
CA ARG A 47 10.29 25.91 -1.94
C ARG A 47 9.69 25.48 -0.60
N GLU A 48 8.71 24.58 -0.65
CA GLU A 48 8.24 23.89 0.56
C GLU A 48 9.36 23.01 1.11
N MET A 49 9.84 23.33 2.32
CA MET A 49 10.82 22.56 3.05
C MET A 49 10.17 21.97 4.30
N VAL A 50 10.42 20.69 4.56
CA VAL A 50 9.96 20.02 5.77
C VAL A 50 10.82 20.48 6.96
N ILE A 51 10.18 20.88 8.05
CA ILE A 51 10.89 21.28 9.28
C ILE A 51 11.31 20.01 10.05
N PRO A 52 12.61 19.78 10.29
CA PRO A 52 13.05 18.66 11.11
C PRO A 52 12.58 18.82 12.57
N GLY A 53 12.07 17.75 13.17
CA GLY A 53 11.65 17.74 14.58
C GLY A 53 10.20 18.17 14.84
N THR A 54 9.47 18.69 13.86
CA THR A 54 8.04 19.04 13.96
C THR A 54 7.14 17.87 13.57
N TYR A 55 7.52 16.63 13.91
CA TYR A 55 6.69 15.47 13.64
C TYR A 55 5.47 15.51 14.58
N VAL A 56 4.28 15.66 14.01
CA VAL A 56 3.02 15.60 14.76
C VAL A 56 2.21 14.43 14.25
N GLN A 57 1.75 13.57 15.18
CA GLN A 57 0.83 12.50 14.82
C GLN A 57 -0.50 13.11 14.37
N THR A 58 -0.97 12.74 13.18
CA THR A 58 -2.23 13.26 12.64
C THR A 58 -3.39 12.47 13.26
N PRO A 59 -4.26 13.08 14.08
CA PRO A 59 -5.36 12.36 14.74
C PRO A 59 -6.44 11.88 13.75
N SER A 60 -6.46 12.43 12.54
CA SER A 60 -7.50 12.25 11.53
C SER A 60 -7.07 11.39 10.34
N HIS A 61 -6.10 10.48 10.49
CA HIS A 61 -5.86 9.47 9.47
C HIS A 61 -6.79 8.28 9.69
N THR A 62 -8.04 8.40 9.24
CA THR A 62 -8.91 7.23 9.13
C THR A 62 -8.31 6.33 8.06
N ALA A 63 -7.60 5.29 8.52
CA ALA A 63 -7.04 4.30 7.61
C ALA A 63 -8.15 3.81 6.67
N PRO A 64 -7.91 3.81 5.35
CA PRO A 64 -8.92 3.40 4.40
C PRO A 64 -9.44 2.00 4.74
N PRO A 65 -10.70 1.70 4.41
CA PRO A 65 -11.25 0.40 4.70
C PRO A 65 -10.46 -0.71 4.00
N VAL A 66 -10.40 -1.88 4.63
CA VAL A 66 -9.58 -3.03 4.16
C VAL A 66 -9.97 -3.46 2.74
N TRP A 67 -11.24 -3.29 2.36
CA TRP A 67 -11.72 -3.60 1.01
C TRP A 67 -11.13 -2.69 -0.08
N ARG A 68 -10.64 -1.48 0.25
CA ARG A 68 -9.94 -0.62 -0.72
C ARG A 68 -8.61 -1.19 -1.19
N TRP A 69 -7.97 -2.11 -0.47
CA TRP A 69 -6.72 -2.71 -0.96
C TRP A 69 -6.94 -3.52 -2.24
N PHE A 70 -8.12 -4.11 -2.39
CA PHE A 70 -8.49 -4.86 -3.59
C PHE A 70 -9.13 -3.98 -4.66
N THR A 71 -9.91 -2.96 -4.27
CA THR A 71 -10.63 -2.11 -5.23
C THR A 71 -9.82 -0.92 -5.72
N ALA A 72 -8.79 -0.47 -4.99
CA ALA A 72 -7.99 0.72 -5.35
C ALA A 72 -7.39 0.68 -6.76
N PRO A 73 -6.85 -0.45 -7.27
CA PRO A 73 -6.34 -0.53 -8.64
C PRO A 73 -7.42 -0.35 -9.72
N VAL A 74 -8.67 -0.63 -9.40
CA VAL A 74 -9.80 -0.39 -10.31
C VAL A 74 -10.31 1.05 -10.12
N GLU A 75 -10.37 1.51 -8.88
CA GLU A 75 -10.82 2.85 -8.48
C GLU A 75 -9.93 3.95 -9.09
N VAL A 76 -8.62 3.69 -9.25
CA VAL A 76 -7.68 4.64 -9.86
C VAL A 76 -7.99 4.95 -11.33
N LEU A 77 -8.64 4.03 -12.05
CA LEU A 77 -9.03 4.24 -13.45
C LEU A 77 -10.14 5.30 -13.59
N TRP A 78 -10.91 5.51 -12.52
CA TRP A 78 -11.99 6.50 -12.42
C TRP A 78 -11.61 7.72 -11.56
N ALA A 79 -10.35 7.82 -11.12
CA ALA A 79 -9.93 8.93 -10.28
C ALA A 79 -10.05 10.27 -11.03
N PRO A 80 -10.60 11.32 -10.40
CA PRO A 80 -10.70 12.64 -11.02
C PRO A 80 -9.27 13.19 -11.22
N GLY A 81 -8.77 13.08 -12.45
CA GLY A 81 -7.38 13.36 -12.79
C GLY A 81 -6.81 12.49 -13.93
N SER A 82 -7.58 11.54 -14.49
CA SER A 82 -7.30 10.92 -15.78
C SER A 82 -7.76 11.75 -16.97
#